data_AF-D2U1Z8-F1
#
_entry.id   AF-D2U1Z8-F1
#
_cell.length_a   1.000
_cell.length_b   1.000
_cell.length_c   1.000
_cell.angle_alpha   90.00
_cell.angle_beta   90.00
_cell.angle_gamma   90.00
#
_symmetry.space_group_name_H-M   'P 1'
#
loop_
_entity.id
_entity.type
_entity.pdbx_description
1 polymer ?
#
loop_
_entity_poly.entity_id
_entity_poly.type
_entity_poly.pdbx_seq_one_letter_code
_entity_poly.pdbx_strand_id
1 'polypeptide(L)'
;MLREIFMPKIQIPIAKGLGKDFRTADYIDALPVNMLATPKEILNAAGYLRSFPGIEKKQEVNGVSRGVQFNTKNNTVYRVCGNKLYLNDKEIADISGKGRVSLSHSGNSQAVCFEGKLKFYRYDGKEK
;
A
#
# COMPACT_ATOMS: atom_id res chain seq x y z
N MET A 1 -9.15 -27.71 34.44
CA MET A 1 -10.15 -27.83 33.36
C MET A 1 -9.91 -26.68 32.38
N LEU A 2 -9.14 -26.92 31.31
CA LEU A 2 -8.83 -25.91 30.30
C LEU A 2 -10.04 -25.73 29.38
N ARG A 3 -10.59 -24.51 29.32
CA ARG A 3 -11.64 -24.15 28.36
C ARG A 3 -10.98 -23.97 27.00
N GLU A 4 -11.33 -24.82 26.04
CA GLU A 4 -10.99 -24.58 24.64
C GLU A 4 -11.68 -23.29 24.18
N ILE A 5 -10.89 -22.36 23.64
CA ILE A 5 -11.39 -21.13 23.03
C ILE A 5 -12.08 -21.55 21.73
N PHE A 6 -13.40 -21.53 21.72
CA PHE A 6 -14.20 -21.82 20.53
C PHE A 6 -13.99 -20.70 19.51
N MET A 7 -13.08 -20.90 18.56
CA MET A 7 -12.98 -20.05 17.39
C MET A 7 -14.13 -20.40 16.43
N PRO A 8 -15.05 -19.47 16.13
CA PRO A 8 -16.07 -19.72 15.11
C PRO A 8 -15.37 -20.02 13.79
N LYS A 9 -15.60 -21.23 13.24
CA LYS A 9 -15.12 -21.61 11.91
C LYS A 9 -15.94 -20.84 10.87
N ILE A 10 -15.42 -19.71 10.42
CA ILE A 10 -15.99 -18.94 9.32
C ILE A 10 -15.55 -19.62 8.02
N GLN A 11 -16.49 -20.31 7.35
CA GLN A 11 -16.25 -20.82 6.00
C GLN A 11 -16.64 -19.74 4.99
N ILE A 12 -15.63 -19.09 4.42
CA ILE A 12 -15.81 -18.14 3.31
C ILE A 12 -15.86 -18.98 2.03
N PRO A 13 -16.95 -18.94 1.24
CA PRO A 13 -16.95 -19.58 -0.07
C PRO A 13 -15.94 -18.86 -0.97
N ILE A 14 -14.76 -19.47 -1.16
CA ILE A 14 -13.78 -18.99 -2.12
C ILE A 14 -14.23 -19.48 -3.49
N ALA A 15 -14.48 -18.56 -4.42
CA ALA A 15 -14.67 -18.93 -5.82
C ALA A 15 -13.36 -19.57 -6.32
N LYS A 16 -13.38 -20.88 -6.57
CA LYS A 16 -12.31 -21.56 -7.31
C LYS A 16 -12.35 -21.03 -8.74
N GLY A 17 -11.56 -20.01 -9.03
CA GLY A 17 -11.39 -19.54 -10.39
C GLY A 17 -10.54 -20.55 -11.14
N LEU A 18 -11.16 -21.50 -11.84
CA LEU A 18 -10.44 -22.29 -12.84
C LEU A 18 -10.07 -21.34 -13.99
N GLY A 19 -8.80 -20.94 -14.03
CA GLY A 19 -8.24 -20.11 -15.09
C GLY A 19 -7.31 -20.92 -15.99
N LYS A 20 -7.07 -20.40 -17.19
CA LYS A 20 -6.03 -20.91 -18.09
C LYS A 20 -4.97 -19.83 -18.22
N ASP A 21 -3.71 -20.15 -17.90
CA ASP A 21 -2.61 -19.22 -18.14
C ASP A 21 -2.50 -18.96 -19.65
N PHE A 22 -2.52 -17.68 -20.05
CA PHE A 22 -2.47 -17.29 -21.45
C PHE A 22 -1.12 -17.56 -22.11
N ARG A 23 -0.06 -17.78 -21.32
CA ARG A 23 1.31 -18.03 -21.82
C ARG A 23 1.61 -19.51 -21.99
N THR A 24 1.21 -20.32 -21.01
CA THR A 24 1.57 -21.74 -20.92
C THR A 24 0.40 -22.67 -21.25
N ALA A 25 -0.82 -22.12 -21.33
CA ALA A 25 -2.06 -22.87 -21.52
C ALA A 25 -2.40 -23.86 -20.39
N ASP A 26 -1.71 -23.78 -19.25
CA ASP A 26 -1.95 -24.63 -18.10
C ASP A 26 -3.16 -24.18 -17.28
N TYR A 27 -3.85 -25.14 -16.67
CA TYR A 27 -4.92 -24.87 -15.71
C TYR A 27 -4.31 -24.34 -14.42
N ILE A 28 -4.75 -23.15 -14.00
CA ILE A 28 -4.33 -22.48 -12.78
C ILE A 28 -5.52 -22.20 -11.88
N ASP A 29 -5.29 -22.20 -10.56
CA ASP A 29 -6.20 -21.61 -9.60
C ASP A 29 -6.05 -20.07 -9.69
N ALA A 30 -6.84 -19.47 -10.57
CA ALA A 30 -6.98 -18.02 -10.72
C ALA A 30 -7.85 -17.46 -9.59
N LEU A 31 -7.24 -17.30 -8.41
CA LEU A 31 -7.90 -16.62 -7.31
C LEU A 31 -8.27 -15.19 -7.72
N PRO A 32 -9.50 -14.74 -7.42
CA PRO A 32 -9.87 -13.34 -7.60
C PRO A 32 -8.91 -12.41 -6.86
N VAL A 33 -8.13 -11.64 -7.61
CA VAL A 33 -7.26 -10.59 -7.07
C VAL A 33 -8.09 -9.36 -6.70
N ASN A 34 -7.61 -8.54 -5.74
CA ASN A 34 -8.32 -7.32 -5.28
C ASN A 34 -9.73 -7.56 -4.69
N MET A 35 -9.94 -8.67 -3.98
CA MET A 35 -11.18 -8.91 -3.24
C MET A 35 -11.02 -8.64 -1.74
N LEU A 36 -12.00 -7.98 -1.12
CA LEU A 36 -12.10 -7.84 0.33
C LEU A 36 -13.19 -8.76 0.89
N ALA A 37 -12.82 -9.61 1.85
CA ALA A 37 -13.78 -10.40 2.61
C ALA A 37 -14.63 -9.48 3.50
N THR A 38 -15.93 -9.42 3.23
CA THR A 38 -16.89 -8.68 4.03
C THR A 38 -17.67 -9.65 4.91
N PRO A 39 -17.50 -9.60 6.24
CA PRO A 39 -18.31 -10.38 7.16
C PRO A 39 -19.71 -9.76 7.23
N LYS A 40 -20.66 -10.38 6.51
CA LYS A 40 -22.08 -10.01 6.53
C LYS A 40 -22.86 -11.27 6.17
N GLU A 41 -23.71 -11.71 7.09
CA GLU A 41 -24.54 -12.89 6.85
C GLU A 41 -25.43 -12.68 5.63
N ILE A 42 -25.35 -13.64 4.72
CA ILE A 42 -26.21 -13.79 3.56
C ILE A 42 -26.78 -15.21 3.60
N LEU A 43 -27.86 -15.46 2.86
CA LEU A 43 -28.48 -16.79 2.84
C LEU A 43 -27.42 -17.87 2.50
N ASN A 44 -27.18 -18.78 3.43
CA ASN A 44 -26.21 -19.89 3.34
C ASN A 44 -24.72 -19.51 3.31
N ALA A 45 -24.31 -18.30 3.70
CA ALA A 45 -22.89 -17.98 3.88
C ALA A 45 -22.64 -16.90 4.96
N ALA A 46 -21.51 -17.04 5.67
CA ALA A 46 -21.09 -16.13 6.74
C ALA A 46 -20.53 -14.77 6.22
N GLY A 47 -20.46 -14.59 4.91
CA GLY A 47 -19.87 -13.41 4.28
C GLY A 47 -19.79 -13.54 2.76
N TYR A 48 -19.34 -12.46 2.11
CA TYR A 48 -19.10 -12.44 0.68
C TYR A 48 -17.83 -11.64 0.35
N LEU A 49 -17.27 -11.91 -0.83
CA LEU A 49 -16.15 -11.14 -1.36
C LEU A 49 -16.71 -9.91 -2.11
N ARG A 50 -16.20 -8.72 -1.79
CA ARG A 50 -16.44 -7.52 -2.59
C ARG A 50 -15.22 -7.23 -3.46
N SER A 51 -15.46 -6.99 -4.75
CA SER A 51 -14.46 -6.40 -5.63
C SER A 51 -14.12 -5.01 -5.12
N PHE A 52 -12.85 -4.80 -4.75
CA PHE A 52 -12.37 -3.43 -4.62
C PHE A 52 -12.36 -2.81 -6.01
N PRO A 53 -12.83 -1.56 -6.21
CA PRO A 53 -12.64 -0.87 -7.49
C PRO A 53 -11.15 -0.96 -7.84
N GLY A 54 -10.88 -1.48 -9.04
CA GLY A 54 -9.58 -2.01 -9.43
C GLY A 54 -8.46 -1.03 -9.08
N ILE A 55 -7.61 -1.41 -8.12
CA ILE A 55 -6.38 -0.68 -7.86
C ILE A 55 -5.42 -1.10 -8.95
N GLU A 56 -5.25 -0.24 -9.96
CA GLU A 56 -4.21 -0.41 -10.97
C GLU A 56 -2.85 -0.05 -10.36
N LYS A 57 -1.88 -0.95 -10.53
CA LYS A 57 -0.52 -0.70 -10.09
C LYS A 57 0.11 0.33 -11.04
N LYS A 58 0.33 1.54 -10.54
CA LYS A 58 0.96 2.61 -11.33
C LYS A 58 2.47 2.41 -11.55
N GLN A 59 3.18 1.90 -10.54
CA GLN A 59 4.65 1.82 -10.58
C GLN A 59 5.18 0.79 -9.58
N GLU A 60 6.34 0.21 -9.90
CA GLU A 60 7.19 -0.46 -8.92
C GLU A 60 7.93 0.58 -8.08
N VAL A 61 7.95 0.39 -6.76
CA VAL A 61 8.66 1.29 -5.83
C VAL A 61 9.68 0.50 -5.03
N ASN A 62 10.69 1.19 -4.49
CA ASN A 62 11.77 0.59 -3.74
C ASN A 62 11.31 0.12 -2.35
N GLY A 63 10.47 -0.92 -2.27
CA GLY A 63 10.06 -1.54 -1.01
C GLY A 63 8.84 -0.88 -0.34
N VAL A 64 8.73 -1.10 0.98
CA VAL A 64 7.50 -0.81 1.75
C VAL A 64 7.32 0.69 1.97
N SER A 65 6.07 1.18 1.89
CA SER A 65 5.78 2.59 2.19
C SER A 65 6.02 2.91 3.67
N ARG A 66 6.84 3.94 3.94
CA ARG A 66 7.26 4.36 5.29
C ARG A 66 6.63 5.67 5.76
N GLY A 67 6.10 6.47 4.83
CA GLY A 67 5.47 7.76 5.11
C GLY A 67 4.95 8.42 3.84
N VAL A 68 3.90 9.22 3.96
CA VAL A 68 3.31 9.98 2.85
C VAL A 68 2.80 11.32 3.37
N GLN A 69 2.89 12.36 2.54
CA GLN A 69 2.29 13.64 2.80
C GLN A 69 1.85 14.30 1.49
N PHE A 70 0.68 14.92 1.53
CA PHE A 70 0.19 15.74 0.44
C PHE A 70 0.56 17.18 0.68
N ASN A 71 1.30 17.76 -0.27
CA ASN A 71 1.76 19.12 -0.24
C ASN A 71 0.73 20.03 -0.91
N THR A 72 0.00 20.80 -0.11
CA THR A 72 -1.08 21.66 -0.60
C THR A 72 -0.55 22.91 -1.29
N LYS A 73 0.71 23.30 -1.05
CA LYS A 73 1.34 24.46 -1.70
C LYS A 73 1.57 24.22 -3.20
N ASN A 74 2.06 23.03 -3.56
CA ASN A 74 2.37 22.67 -4.94
C ASN A 74 1.41 21.64 -5.53
N ASN A 75 0.39 21.21 -4.77
CA ASN A 75 -0.58 20.19 -5.18
C ASN A 75 0.09 18.86 -5.59
N THR A 76 1.07 18.41 -4.81
CA THR A 76 1.91 17.23 -5.11
C THR A 76 1.97 16.26 -3.94
N VAL A 77 2.17 14.97 -4.23
CA VAL A 77 2.33 13.93 -3.20
C VAL A 77 3.81 13.63 -3.01
N TYR A 78 4.27 13.70 -1.76
CA TYR A 78 5.57 13.17 -1.35
C TYR A 78 5.36 11.85 -0.63
N ARG A 79 6.11 10.82 -1.01
CA ARG A 79 6.03 9.49 -0.39
C ARG A 79 7.42 8.90 -0.21
N VAL A 80 7.66 8.30 0.95
CA VAL A 80 8.85 7.46 1.16
C VAL A 80 8.45 6.00 1.02
N CYS A 81 9.12 5.28 0.11
CA CYS A 81 9.02 3.84 -0.05
C CYS A 81 10.43 3.24 0.05
N GLY A 82 10.59 2.29 0.98
CA GLY A 82 11.88 1.76 1.45
C GLY A 82 12.89 2.86 1.63
N ASN A 83 13.93 2.90 0.79
CA ASN A 83 15.01 3.86 0.95
C ASN A 83 14.95 5.06 -0.01
N LYS A 84 13.81 5.30 -0.65
CA LYS A 84 13.64 6.35 -1.66
C LYS A 84 12.50 7.31 -1.30
N LEU A 85 12.72 8.60 -1.54
CA LEU A 85 11.71 9.64 -1.55
C LEU A 85 11.21 9.85 -2.98
N TYR A 86 9.89 9.79 -3.14
CA TYR A 86 9.17 10.02 -4.38
C TYR A 86 8.41 11.33 -4.32
N LEU A 87 8.48 12.10 -5.41
CA LEU A 87 7.57 13.19 -5.75
C LEU A 87 6.65 12.66 -6.85
N ASN A 88 5.40 12.40 -6.51
CA ASN A 88 4.47 11.62 -7.33
C ASN A 88 5.08 10.24 -7.67
N ASP A 89 5.49 10.06 -8.93
CA ASP A 89 6.08 8.87 -9.54
C ASP A 89 7.61 8.97 -9.73
N LYS A 90 8.19 10.13 -9.43
CA LYS A 90 9.62 10.38 -9.63
C LYS A 90 10.41 10.21 -8.34
N GLU A 91 11.47 9.41 -8.39
CA GLU A 91 12.48 9.36 -7.32
C GLU A 91 13.28 10.67 -7.28
N ILE A 92 13.38 11.27 -6.10
CA ILE A 92 14.08 12.56 -5.90
C ILE A 92 15.20 12.50 -4.86
N ALA A 93 15.22 11.52 -3.96
CA ALA A 93 16.28 11.40 -2.96
C ALA A 93 16.34 10.02 -2.29
N ASP A 94 17.48 9.72 -1.65
CA ASP A 94 17.65 8.59 -0.76
C ASP A 94 17.26 8.94 0.68
N ILE A 95 16.53 8.04 1.34
CA ILE A 95 16.07 8.13 2.73
C ILE A 95 16.50 6.89 3.49
N SER A 96 17.53 7.00 4.32
CA SER A 96 18.04 5.86 5.08
C SER A 96 17.06 5.34 6.13
N GLY A 97 17.38 4.16 6.69
CA GLY A 97 16.64 3.56 7.78
C GLY A 97 15.52 2.63 7.32
N LYS A 98 14.81 2.04 8.29
CA LYS A 98 13.69 1.13 8.04
C LYS A 98 12.40 1.54 8.78
N GLY A 99 12.51 2.48 9.73
CA GLY A 99 11.39 2.96 10.54
C GLY A 99 10.43 3.89 9.79
N ARG A 100 9.32 4.25 10.43
CA ARG A 100 8.38 5.24 9.89
C ARG A 100 9.06 6.58 9.68
N VAL A 101 8.62 7.29 8.65
CA VAL A 101 9.13 8.61 8.28
C VAL A 101 8.02 9.63 8.41
N SER A 102 8.29 10.73 9.11
CA SER A 102 7.36 11.84 9.25
C SER A 102 7.66 12.90 8.21
N LEU A 103 6.61 13.41 7.56
CA LEU A 103 6.73 14.44 6.52
C LEU A 103 5.85 15.63 6.87
N SER A 104 6.32 16.82 6.52
CA SER A 104 5.55 18.08 6.59
C SER A 104 6.00 19.01 5.47
N HIS A 105 5.33 20.14 5.29
CA HIS A 105 5.69 21.12 4.27
C HIS A 105 5.52 22.55 4.76
N SER A 106 6.29 23.44 4.15
CA SER A 106 6.20 24.88 4.32
C SER A 106 5.96 25.55 2.95
N GLY A 107 5.91 26.89 2.95
CA GLY A 107 5.76 27.66 1.72
C GLY A 107 6.88 27.49 0.69
N ASN A 108 8.05 26.96 1.09
CA ASN A 108 9.24 26.88 0.22
C ASN A 108 9.99 25.53 0.27
N SER A 109 9.52 24.55 1.05
CA SER A 109 10.20 23.25 1.14
C SER A 109 9.31 22.14 1.69
N GLN A 110 9.63 20.92 1.27
CA GLN A 110 9.18 19.69 1.90
C GLN A 110 10.17 19.28 3.01
N ALA A 111 9.66 19.03 4.21
CA ALA A 111 10.44 18.53 5.34
C ALA A 111 10.25 17.01 5.48
N VAL A 112 11.34 16.27 5.65
CA VAL A 112 11.33 14.81 5.84
C VAL A 112 12.19 14.46 7.05
N CYS A 113 11.59 13.81 8.04
CA CYS A 113 12.24 13.38 9.27
C CYS A 113 12.43 11.87 9.28
N PHE A 114 13.68 11.42 9.30
CA PHE A 114 14.06 10.00 9.27
C PHE A 114 15.34 9.78 10.08
N GLU A 115 15.43 8.68 10.84
CA GLU A 115 16.63 8.33 11.62
C GLU A 115 17.14 9.47 12.52
N GLY A 116 16.22 10.25 13.11
CA GLY A 116 16.55 11.42 13.94
C GLY A 116 17.09 12.64 13.18
N LYS A 117 17.09 12.60 11.84
CA LYS A 117 17.52 13.70 10.96
C LYS A 117 16.31 14.37 10.33
N LEU A 118 16.32 15.69 10.25
CA LEU A 118 15.35 16.49 9.52
C LEU A 118 16.02 17.10 8.29
N LYS A 119 15.57 16.72 7.09
CA LYS A 119 16.08 17.27 5.82
C LYS A 119 15.01 18.09 5.11
N PHE A 120 15.40 19.21 4.50
CA PHE A 120 14.48 20.06 3.73
C PHE A 120 14.81 20.00 2.24
N TYR A 121 13.82 19.60 1.45
CA TYR A 121 13.87 19.62 -0.01
C TYR A 121 13.17 20.90 -0.50
N ARG A 122 13.94 21.91 -0.92
CA ARG A 122 13.35 23.14 -1.45
C ARG A 122 12.72 22.89 -2.81
N TYR A 123 11.67 23.66 -3.11
CA TYR A 123 11.00 23.58 -4.41
C TYR A 123 11.81 24.24 -5.53
N ASP A 124 12.79 25.07 -5.21
CA ASP A 124 13.72 25.71 -6.16
C ASP A 124 14.91 24.81 -6.55
N GLY A 125 14.92 23.55 -6.08
CA GLY A 125 15.97 22.58 -6.38
C GLY A 125 17.23 22.69 -5.51
N LYS A 126 17.29 23.64 -4.56
CA LYS A 126 18.41 23.73 -3.61
C LYS A 126 18.12 22.83 -2.39
N GLU A 127 19.11 22.07 -1.91
CA GLU A 127 18.96 21.31 -0.66
C GLU A 127 19.42 22.14 0.56
N LYS A 128 18.75 22.01 1.70
CA LYS A 128 19.20 22.53 3.00
C LYS A 128 19.08 21.48 4.11
#